data_AF-A0A1A7WVH6-F1
#
_entry.id   AF-A0A1A7WVH6-F1
#
_cell.length_a   1.000
_cell.length_b   1.000
_cell.length_c   1.000
_cell.angle_alpha   90.00
_cell.angle_beta   90.00
_cell.angle_gamma   90.00
#
_symmetry.space_group_name_H-M   'P 1'
#
loop_
_entity.id
_entity.type
_entity.pdbx_description
1 polymer ?
#
loop_
_entity_poly.entity_id
_entity_poly.type
_entity_poly.pdbx_seq_one_letter_code
_entity_poly.pdbx_strand_id
1 'polypeptide(L)'
;MERELQWWKGQLASDIHQSLRIKELKLPVYRAHSPQIGMRRYFADLLAILSNRYHLCPTARHLAVYLLDLFMDHYDVAVKQLYIIALSCLLLASKFEEKEDRVPKLEQLNSLGFMCSLNLVLNKKDLIKMELLLLETFGWNLCMPTPAHFIDYYLHAAVQEGDLYNGWPLSSISKTKAFMDKYTHYFLEVSLQDHAFLNFRPSQVAAACVAASRICLQISPSWTTALHLLTGYSWDHLTQCIELMLL
;
A
#
# COMPACT_ATOMS: atom_id res chain seq x y z
N MET A 1 -18.39 13.32 -13.36
CA MET A 1 -17.55 12.29 -12.72
C MET A 1 -16.61 11.77 -13.80
N GLU A 2 -15.56 12.55 -14.11
CA GLU A 2 -14.54 12.13 -15.08
C GLU A 2 -13.94 10.83 -14.56
N ARG A 3 -14.05 9.76 -15.35
CA ARG A 3 -13.26 8.56 -15.13
C ARG A 3 -11.82 9.02 -15.30
N GLU A 4 -11.13 9.27 -14.18
CA GLU A 4 -9.68 9.41 -14.18
C GLU A 4 -9.11 8.31 -15.07
N LEU A 5 -8.27 8.71 -16.03
CA LEU A 5 -7.61 7.76 -16.92
C LEU A 5 -6.78 6.81 -16.05
N GLN A 6 -7.36 5.65 -15.77
CA GLN A 6 -6.70 4.54 -15.10
C GLN A 6 -5.43 4.24 -15.89
N TRP A 7 -4.28 4.63 -15.35
CA TRP A 7 -3.02 4.65 -16.10
C TRP A 7 -2.69 3.26 -16.66
N TRP A 8 -3.10 2.20 -15.95
CA TRP A 8 -2.91 0.80 -16.32
C TRP A 8 -3.72 0.36 -17.55
N LYS A 9 -4.67 1.18 -18.03
CA LYS A 9 -5.42 0.97 -19.27
C LYS A 9 -4.91 1.83 -20.43
N GLY A 10 -3.95 2.72 -20.17
CA GLY A 10 -3.38 3.61 -21.17
C GLY A 10 -2.31 2.93 -22.02
N GLN A 11 -1.95 3.55 -23.14
CA GLN A 11 -0.88 3.06 -24.03
C GLN A 11 0.49 3.04 -23.35
N LEU A 12 0.71 3.91 -22.35
CA LEU A 12 1.94 4.01 -21.57
C LEU A 12 1.97 3.06 -20.36
N ALA A 13 0.99 2.17 -20.18
CA ALA A 13 0.89 1.34 -18.98
C ALA A 13 2.15 0.48 -18.76
N SER A 14 2.71 -0.10 -19.82
CA SER A 14 3.95 -0.88 -19.73
C SER A 14 5.15 -0.02 -19.32
N ASP A 15 5.27 1.18 -19.88
CA ASP A 15 6.39 2.09 -19.57
C ASP A 15 6.30 2.61 -18.13
N ILE A 16 5.09 2.93 -17.67
CA ILE A 16 4.84 3.34 -16.28
C ILE A 16 5.16 2.18 -15.33
N HIS A 17 4.70 0.97 -15.63
CA HIS A 17 5.03 -0.22 -14.84
C HIS A 17 6.54 -0.43 -14.77
N GLN A 18 7.25 -0.38 -15.91
CA GLN A 18 8.70 -0.52 -15.95
C GLN A 18 9.41 0.57 -15.13
N SER A 19 8.94 1.82 -15.20
CA SER A 19 9.46 2.93 -14.40
C SER A 19 9.29 2.68 -12.89
N LEU A 20 8.13 2.20 -12.46
CA LEU A 20 7.89 1.80 -11.07
C LEU A 20 8.80 0.64 -10.65
N ARG A 21 9.01 -0.36 -11.53
CA ARG A 21 9.93 -1.49 -11.32
C ARG A 21 11.40 -1.05 -11.20
N ILE A 22 11.81 -0.01 -11.91
CA ILE A 22 13.17 0.56 -11.77
C ILE A 22 13.29 1.34 -10.45
N LYS A 23 12.24 2.07 -10.06
CA LYS A 23 12.21 2.84 -8.81
C LYS A 23 12.21 1.96 -7.57
N GLU A 24 11.50 0.83 -7.57
CA GLU A 24 11.48 -0.07 -6.40
C GLU A 24 12.87 -0.63 -6.06
N LEU A 25 13.78 -0.74 -7.03
CA LEU A 25 15.17 -1.18 -6.82
C LEU A 25 16.03 -0.16 -6.05
N LYS A 26 15.58 1.08 -5.99
CA LYS A 26 16.27 2.20 -5.33
C LYS A 26 15.59 2.59 -4.01
N LEU A 27 14.63 1.80 -3.54
CA LEU A 27 13.95 2.07 -2.28
C LEU A 27 14.93 2.00 -1.10
N PRO A 28 14.74 2.85 -0.07
CA PRO A 28 15.52 2.76 1.16
C PRO A 28 15.41 1.36 1.78
N VAL A 29 16.52 0.86 2.31
CA VAL A 29 16.55 -0.43 3.00
C VAL A 29 15.90 -0.27 4.37
N TYR A 30 14.80 -0.97 4.60
CA TYR A 30 14.18 -1.11 5.92
C TYR A 30 14.87 -2.23 6.70
N ARG A 31 15.36 -1.93 7.91
CA ARG A 31 16.14 -2.88 8.70
C ARG A 31 15.36 -3.48 9.88
N ALA A 32 14.21 -2.91 10.25
CA ALA A 32 13.40 -3.35 11.39
C ALA A 32 14.14 -3.31 12.75
N HIS A 33 15.02 -2.32 12.97
CA HIS A 33 15.77 -2.15 14.23
C HIS A 33 15.17 -1.07 15.15
N SER A 34 14.07 -0.46 14.73
CA SER A 34 13.33 0.54 15.51
C SER A 34 13.01 0.03 16.93
N PRO A 35 13.33 0.80 18.00
CA PRO A 35 12.90 0.45 19.34
C PRO A 35 11.37 0.58 19.52
N GLN A 36 10.67 1.25 18.59
CA GLN A 36 9.21 1.36 18.59
C GLN A 36 8.52 0.33 17.69
N ILE A 37 9.24 -0.66 17.15
CA ILE A 37 8.69 -1.68 16.24
C ILE A 37 7.46 -2.40 16.81
N GLY A 38 7.41 -2.60 18.13
CA GLY A 38 6.24 -3.19 18.82
C GLY A 38 4.95 -2.37 18.72
N MET A 39 5.04 -1.07 18.42
CA MET A 39 3.89 -0.17 18.23
C MET A 39 3.48 -0.04 16.76
N ARG A 40 4.27 -0.60 15.83
CA ARG A 40 4.11 -0.40 14.39
C ARG A 40 2.75 -0.86 13.88
N ARG A 41 2.27 -2.04 14.30
CA ARG A 41 0.94 -2.55 13.94
C ARG A 41 -0.18 -1.60 14.38
N TYR A 42 -0.11 -1.09 15.61
CA TYR A 42 -1.08 -0.11 16.10
C TYR A 42 -1.12 1.16 15.24
N PHE A 43 0.03 1.69 14.82
CA PHE A 43 0.06 2.88 13.97
C PHE A 43 -0.35 2.59 12.52
N ALA A 44 -0.03 1.41 11.98
CA ALA A 44 -0.54 0.98 10.68
C ALA A 44 -2.08 0.92 10.70
N ASP A 45 -2.67 0.33 11.75
CA ASP A 45 -4.12 0.30 11.97
C ASP A 45 -4.71 1.72 12.11
N LEU A 46 -4.07 2.58 12.91
CA LEU A 46 -4.51 3.97 13.06
C LEU A 46 -4.54 4.68 11.70
N LEU A 47 -3.48 4.54 10.90
CA LEU A 47 -3.39 5.15 9.57
C LEU A 47 -4.42 4.55 8.61
N ALA A 48 -4.69 3.25 8.67
CA ALA A 48 -5.73 2.61 7.88
C ALA A 48 -7.13 3.14 8.23
N ILE A 49 -7.45 3.24 9.53
CA ILE A 49 -8.73 3.80 10.03
C ILE A 49 -8.90 5.24 9.56
N LEU A 50 -7.86 6.07 9.69
CA LEU A 50 -7.91 7.47 9.27
C LEU A 50 -8.04 7.61 7.75
N SER A 51 -7.27 6.83 7.00
CA SER A 51 -7.37 6.77 5.54
C SER A 51 -8.79 6.39 5.10
N ASN A 52 -9.41 5.39 5.73
CA ASN A 52 -10.79 5.00 5.44
C ASN A 52 -11.80 6.10 5.80
N ARG A 53 -11.62 6.78 6.94
CA ARG A 53 -12.46 7.90 7.38
C ARG A 53 -12.42 9.08 6.40
N TYR A 54 -11.27 9.36 5.81
CA TYR A 54 -11.08 10.44 4.84
C TYR A 54 -11.19 9.97 3.38
N HIS A 55 -11.55 8.71 3.16
CA HIS A 55 -11.68 8.10 1.82
C HIS A 55 -10.42 8.26 0.95
N LEU A 56 -9.24 8.16 1.57
CA LEU A 56 -7.97 8.22 0.86
C LEU A 56 -7.71 6.92 0.08
N CYS A 57 -7.02 7.05 -1.04
CA CYS A 57 -6.65 5.95 -1.91
C CYS A 57 -5.65 5.00 -1.24
N PRO A 58 -5.59 3.72 -1.68
CA PRO A 58 -4.62 2.77 -1.14
C PRO A 58 -3.17 3.21 -1.31
N THR A 59 -2.80 3.93 -2.38
CA THR A 59 -1.42 4.40 -2.58
C THR A 59 -1.01 5.40 -1.51
N ALA A 60 -1.87 6.36 -1.15
CA ALA A 60 -1.64 7.30 -0.05
C ALA A 60 -1.50 6.58 1.30
N ARG A 61 -2.36 5.61 1.59
CA ARG A 61 -2.30 4.82 2.84
C ARG A 61 -1.00 4.04 2.95
N HIS A 62 -0.64 3.31 1.90
CA HIS A 62 0.58 2.50 1.89
C HIS A 62 1.83 3.36 1.96
N LEU A 63 1.85 4.49 1.25
CA LEU A 63 2.97 5.43 1.32
C LEU A 63 3.10 6.02 2.73
N ALA A 64 1.99 6.41 3.37
CA ALA A 64 2.02 6.94 4.73
C ALA A 64 2.64 5.97 5.75
N VAL A 65 2.24 4.69 5.70
CA VAL A 65 2.80 3.64 6.57
C VAL A 65 4.27 3.40 6.23
N TYR A 66 4.63 3.37 4.95
CA TYR A 66 6.01 3.16 4.53
C TYR A 66 6.94 4.30 4.99
N LEU A 67 6.51 5.56 4.87
CA LEU A 67 7.25 6.70 5.40
C LEU A 67 7.40 6.61 6.92
N LEU A 68 6.35 6.20 7.63
CA LEU A 68 6.41 6.01 9.08
C LEU A 68 7.39 4.89 9.47
N ASP A 69 7.35 3.75 8.78
CA ASP A 69 8.27 2.62 9.00
C ASP A 69 9.72 3.05 8.84
N LEU A 70 10.04 3.73 7.73
CA LEU A 70 11.39 4.23 7.50
C LEU A 70 11.82 5.25 8.55
N PHE A 71 10.93 6.16 8.96
CA PHE A 71 11.24 7.15 9.98
C PHE A 71 11.54 6.50 11.34
N MET A 72 10.70 5.55 11.77
CA MET A 72 10.90 4.81 13.02
C MET A 72 12.19 3.97 13.01
N ASP A 73 12.60 3.47 11.84
CA ASP A 73 13.84 2.68 11.71
C ASP A 73 15.11 3.54 11.84
N HIS A 74 15.02 4.85 11.61
CA HIS A 74 16.15 5.78 11.69
C HIS A 74 16.23 6.56 13.01
N TYR A 75 15.12 6.73 13.73
CA TYR A 75 15.05 7.62 14.89
C TYR A 75 14.45 6.96 16.13
N ASP A 76 14.97 7.34 17.30
CA ASP A 76 14.30 7.08 18.57
C ASP A 76 13.28 8.18 18.89
N VAL A 77 12.00 7.81 18.97
CA VAL A 77 10.84 8.68 19.00
C VAL A 77 9.97 8.31 20.20
N ALA A 78 9.66 9.30 21.03
CA ALA A 78 8.70 9.15 22.10
C ALA A 78 7.28 8.89 21.56
N VAL A 79 6.52 8.01 22.22
CA VAL A 79 5.15 7.59 21.81
C VAL A 79 4.25 8.78 21.46
N LYS A 80 4.24 9.83 22.28
CA LYS A 80 3.41 11.02 22.05
C LYS A 80 3.77 11.72 20.73
N GLN A 81 5.06 11.77 20.40
CA GLN A 81 5.56 12.37 19.15
C GLN A 81 5.23 11.48 17.94
N LEU A 82 5.16 10.16 18.15
CA LEU A 82 4.88 9.19 17.09
C LEU A 82 3.48 9.37 16.48
N TYR A 83 2.47 9.78 17.27
CA TYR A 83 1.16 10.17 16.74
C TYR A 83 1.24 11.36 15.78
N ILE A 84 2.05 12.38 16.13
CA ILE A 84 2.23 13.57 15.30
C ILE A 84 2.95 13.20 14.00
N ILE A 85 3.99 12.37 14.09
CA ILE A 85 4.73 11.87 12.92
C ILE A 85 3.82 11.04 12.02
N ALA A 86 3.03 10.11 12.57
CA ALA A 86 2.10 9.29 11.80
C ALA A 86 1.08 10.16 11.04
N LEU A 87 0.47 11.14 11.71
CA LEU A 87 -0.46 12.09 11.07
C LEU A 87 0.24 12.93 9.98
N SER A 88 1.51 13.29 10.20
CA SER A 88 2.30 14.05 9.21
C SER A 88 2.66 13.18 8.00
N CYS A 89 3.02 11.91 8.20
CA CYS A 89 3.23 10.94 7.12
C CYS A 89 1.96 10.76 6.29
N LEU A 90 0.79 10.66 6.95
CA LEU A 90 -0.50 10.58 6.26
C LEU A 90 -0.78 11.81 5.40
N LEU A 91 -0.54 13.01 5.95
CA LEU A 91 -0.73 14.26 5.22
C LEU A 91 0.21 14.40 4.03
N LEU A 92 1.50 14.10 4.21
CA LEU A 92 2.47 14.14 3.12
C LEU A 92 2.11 13.16 2.01
N ALA A 93 1.78 11.92 2.36
CA ALA A 93 1.35 10.91 1.39
C ALA A 93 0.05 11.33 0.69
N SER A 94 -0.91 11.90 1.43
CA SER A 94 -2.15 12.42 0.83
C SER A 94 -1.85 13.56 -0.15
N LYS A 95 -1.05 14.56 0.23
CA LYS A 95 -0.68 15.66 -0.68
C LYS A 95 0.06 15.18 -1.93
N PHE A 96 0.75 14.05 -1.84
CA PHE A 96 1.51 13.48 -2.95
C PHE A 96 0.64 12.64 -3.89
N GLU A 97 -0.25 11.81 -3.35
CA GLU A 97 -1.05 10.83 -4.10
C GLU A 97 -2.46 11.33 -4.45
N GLU A 98 -2.99 12.29 -3.70
CA GLU A 98 -4.37 12.73 -3.79
C GLU A 98 -4.55 14.08 -4.47
N LYS A 99 -5.78 14.29 -4.94
CA LYS A 99 -6.27 15.62 -5.26
C LYS A 99 -6.43 16.43 -3.97
N GLU A 100 -6.17 17.73 -4.08
CA GLU A 100 -6.19 18.67 -2.96
C GLU A 100 -7.49 18.64 -2.14
N ASP A 101 -8.64 18.38 -2.78
CA ASP A 101 -9.95 18.31 -2.13
C ASP A 101 -10.12 17.09 -1.21
N ARG A 102 -9.33 16.03 -1.41
CA ARG A 102 -9.32 14.83 -0.55
C ARG A 102 -8.30 14.90 0.57
N VAL A 103 -7.37 15.86 0.55
CA VAL A 103 -6.33 15.98 1.58
C VAL A 103 -6.96 16.41 2.92
N PRO A 104 -6.76 15.67 4.03
CA PRO A 104 -7.31 16.05 5.32
C PRO A 104 -6.80 17.41 5.79
N LYS A 105 -7.69 18.24 6.33
CA LYS A 105 -7.34 19.57 6.86
C LYS A 105 -6.92 19.48 8.33
N LEU A 106 -6.14 20.47 8.78
CA LEU A 106 -5.65 20.54 10.16
C LEU A 106 -6.78 20.49 11.20
N GLU A 107 -7.88 21.20 10.93
CA GLU A 107 -9.04 21.23 11.82
C GLU A 107 -9.68 19.84 11.95
N GLN A 108 -9.76 19.10 10.84
CA GLN A 108 -10.28 17.73 10.83
C GLN A 108 -9.39 16.79 11.64
N LEU A 109 -8.06 16.91 11.53
CA LEU A 109 -7.12 16.12 12.32
C LEU A 109 -7.24 16.43 13.82
N ASN A 110 -7.35 17.70 14.20
CA ASN A 110 -7.52 18.09 15.60
C ASN A 110 -8.86 17.63 16.20
N SER A 111 -9.88 17.37 15.37
CA SER A 111 -11.17 16.82 15.80
C SER A 111 -11.18 15.31 16.06
N LEU A 112 -10.06 14.61 15.83
CA LEU A 112 -9.98 13.17 16.04
C LEU A 112 -10.09 12.85 17.54
N GLY A 113 -10.95 11.90 17.91
CA GLY A 113 -11.24 11.61 19.33
C GLY A 113 -10.01 11.24 20.16
N PHE A 114 -9.03 10.56 19.56
CA PHE A 114 -7.79 10.22 20.25
C PHE A 114 -6.93 11.45 20.59
N MET A 115 -7.01 12.52 19.79
CA MET A 115 -6.27 13.77 20.04
C MET A 115 -6.70 14.38 21.37
N CYS A 116 -8.01 14.43 21.63
CA CYS A 116 -8.55 14.85 22.92
C CYS A 116 -8.10 13.92 24.05
N SER A 117 -8.20 12.60 23.87
CA SER A 117 -7.83 11.63 24.92
C SER A 117 -6.36 11.69 25.33
N LEU A 118 -5.47 12.04 24.39
CA LEU A 118 -4.02 12.13 24.60
C LEU A 118 -3.55 13.55 24.95
N ASN A 119 -4.48 14.51 25.09
CA ASN A 119 -4.17 15.93 25.24
C ASN A 119 -3.15 16.39 24.18
N LEU A 120 -3.44 16.05 22.92
CA LEU A 120 -2.67 16.40 21.73
C LEU A 120 -3.41 17.49 20.96
N VAL A 121 -2.68 18.54 20.59
CA VAL A 121 -3.18 19.60 19.70
C VAL A 121 -2.08 19.87 18.68
N LEU A 122 -2.41 19.68 17.40
CA LEU A 122 -1.53 20.05 16.30
C LEU A 122 -1.75 21.52 15.97
N ASN A 123 -0.72 22.33 16.16
CA ASN A 123 -0.71 23.68 15.61
C ASN A 123 -0.07 23.67 14.22
N LYS A 124 -0.46 24.65 13.39
CA LYS A 124 0.01 24.77 12.00
C LYS A 124 1.54 24.84 11.90
N LYS A 125 2.19 25.54 12.83
CA LYS A 125 3.65 25.75 12.80
C LYS A 125 4.41 24.44 13.05
N ASP A 126 3.99 23.67 14.04
CA ASP A 126 4.64 22.41 14.40
C ASP A 126 4.35 21.31 13.37
N LEU A 127 3.15 21.30 12.80
CA LEU A 127 2.85 20.41 11.68
C LEU A 127 3.76 20.70 10.47
N ILE A 128 3.90 21.97 10.06
CA ILE A 128 4.79 22.34 8.95
C ILE A 128 6.24 21.94 9.25
N LYS A 129 6.73 22.16 10.48
CA LYS A 129 8.08 21.73 10.87
C LYS A 129 8.25 20.21 10.77
N MET A 130 7.24 19.44 11.17
CA MET A 130 7.28 17.98 11.08
C MET A 130 7.26 17.50 9.63
N GLU A 131 6.42 18.11 8.77
CA GLU A 131 6.40 17.80 7.34
C GLU A 131 7.75 18.12 6.69
N LEU A 132 8.38 19.25 7.01
CA LEU A 132 9.71 19.60 6.52
C LEU A 132 10.77 18.61 7.00
N LEU A 133 10.77 18.23 8.28
CA LEU A 133 11.69 17.23 8.82
C LEU A 133 11.57 15.88 8.08
N LEU A 134 10.34 15.44 7.80
CA LEU A 134 10.09 14.21 7.05
C LEU A 134 10.62 14.35 5.61
N LEU A 135 10.30 15.44 4.93
CA LEU A 135 10.80 15.71 3.57
C LEU A 135 12.33 15.73 3.51
N GLU A 136 12.99 16.40 4.46
CA GLU A 136 14.45 16.42 4.57
C GLU A 136 15.02 15.02 4.82
N THR A 137 14.39 14.25 5.71
CA THR A 137 14.77 12.86 6.01
C THR A 137 14.76 11.99 4.74
N PHE A 138 13.78 12.19 3.86
CA PHE A 138 13.65 11.43 2.60
C PHE A 138 14.33 12.10 1.41
N GLY A 139 15.13 13.15 1.62
CA GLY A 139 15.80 13.88 0.54
C GLY A 139 14.83 14.43 -0.50
N TRP A 140 13.64 14.85 -0.07
CA TRP A 140 12.53 15.34 -0.88
C TRP A 140 11.99 14.34 -1.91
N ASN A 141 12.35 13.06 -1.80
CA ASN A 141 11.88 12.02 -2.71
C ASN A 141 10.74 11.21 -2.07
N LEU A 142 9.49 11.62 -2.30
CA LEU A 142 8.31 10.85 -1.91
C LEU A 142 7.85 9.84 -2.98
N CYS A 143 8.51 9.79 -4.13
CA CYS A 143 8.14 8.89 -5.23
C CYS A 143 8.64 7.46 -4.98
N MET A 144 8.12 6.86 -3.91
CA MET A 144 8.49 5.55 -3.40
C MET A 144 7.36 4.55 -3.70
N PRO A 145 7.49 3.71 -4.75
CA PRO A 145 6.43 2.79 -5.11
C PRO A 145 6.16 1.79 -3.99
N THR A 146 4.88 1.61 -3.70
CA THR A 146 4.35 0.62 -2.73
C THR A 146 3.54 -0.45 -3.45
N PRO A 147 3.18 -1.59 -2.80
CA PRO A 147 2.40 -2.64 -3.46
C PRO A 147 1.10 -2.12 -4.08
N ALA A 148 0.47 -1.13 -3.45
CA ALA A 148 -0.74 -0.47 -3.94
C ALA A 148 -0.58 0.18 -5.32
N HIS A 149 0.64 0.60 -5.70
CA HIS A 149 0.91 1.20 -7.01
C HIS A 149 0.88 0.17 -8.15
N PHE A 150 1.06 -1.11 -7.85
CA PHE A 150 1.10 -2.18 -8.84
C PHE A 150 -0.21 -2.95 -8.95
N ILE A 151 -1.05 -2.90 -7.91
CA ILE A 151 -2.14 -3.85 -7.71
C ILE A 151 -3.16 -3.82 -8.86
N ASP A 152 -3.60 -2.63 -9.27
CA ASP A 152 -4.63 -2.46 -10.30
C ASP A 152 -4.14 -2.89 -11.69
N TYR A 153 -2.85 -2.67 -11.97
CA TYR A 153 -2.22 -3.11 -13.21
C TYR A 153 -2.19 -4.65 -13.29
N TYR A 154 -1.90 -5.34 -12.19
CA TYR A 154 -1.89 -6.80 -12.15
C TYR A 154 -3.29 -7.40 -12.13
N LEU A 155 -4.23 -6.76 -11.43
CA LEU A 155 -5.65 -7.13 -11.41
C LEU A 155 -6.26 -7.20 -12.81
N HIS A 156 -5.79 -6.37 -13.75
CA HIS A 156 -6.26 -6.38 -15.14
C HIS A 156 -6.07 -7.76 -15.83
N ALA A 157 -4.98 -8.47 -15.51
CA ALA A 157 -4.68 -9.80 -16.05
C ALA A 157 -5.03 -10.94 -15.08
N ALA A 158 -5.65 -10.62 -13.94
CA ALA A 158 -5.85 -11.58 -12.85
C ALA A 158 -6.99 -12.57 -13.06
N VAL A 159 -7.84 -12.41 -14.08
CA VAL A 159 -8.89 -13.37 -14.46
C VAL A 159 -8.95 -13.47 -15.98
N GLN A 160 -8.89 -14.70 -16.50
CA GLN A 160 -8.93 -15.02 -17.92
C GLN A 160 -10.11 -15.94 -18.25
N GLU A 161 -10.52 -15.99 -19.52
CA GLU A 161 -11.68 -16.78 -19.95
C GLU A 161 -11.47 -18.31 -19.77
N GLY A 162 -10.22 -18.76 -19.84
CA GLY A 162 -9.84 -20.17 -19.67
C GLY A 162 -9.61 -20.59 -18.21
N ASP A 163 -9.82 -19.69 -17.24
CA ASP A 163 -9.68 -20.04 -15.83
C ASP A 163 -10.77 -21.01 -15.38
N LEU A 164 -10.44 -21.84 -14.39
CA LEU A 164 -11.37 -22.80 -13.78
C LEU A 164 -11.62 -22.46 -12.32
N TYR A 165 -12.87 -22.58 -11.87
CA TYR A 165 -13.27 -22.55 -10.47
C TYR A 165 -13.55 -23.98 -9.99
N ASN A 166 -12.79 -24.47 -9.01
CA ASN A 166 -12.88 -25.86 -8.54
C ASN A 166 -12.81 -26.90 -9.66
N GLY A 167 -11.97 -26.66 -10.67
CA GLY A 167 -11.83 -27.52 -11.85
C GLY A 167 -12.94 -27.40 -12.90
N TRP A 168 -13.96 -26.56 -12.67
CA TRP A 168 -15.04 -26.31 -13.61
C TRP A 168 -14.90 -24.95 -14.29
N PRO A 169 -15.43 -24.77 -15.52
CA PRO A 169 -15.42 -23.46 -16.19
C PRO A 169 -16.06 -22.37 -15.33
N LEU A 170 -15.49 -21.15 -15.38
CA LEU A 170 -16.05 -20.00 -14.68
C LEU A 170 -17.49 -19.73 -15.14
N SER A 171 -18.42 -19.65 -14.19
CA SER A 171 -19.82 -19.32 -14.47
C SER A 171 -20.02 -17.87 -14.91
N SER A 172 -19.16 -16.96 -14.45
CA SER A 172 -19.22 -15.54 -14.80
C SER A 172 -17.90 -14.83 -14.55
N ILE A 173 -17.22 -14.45 -15.64
CA ILE A 173 -15.93 -13.71 -15.58
C ILE A 173 -16.09 -12.38 -14.84
N SER A 174 -17.18 -11.64 -15.07
CA SER A 174 -17.40 -10.34 -14.44
C SER A 174 -17.57 -10.44 -12.92
N LYS A 175 -18.32 -11.45 -12.44
CA LYS A 175 -18.44 -11.74 -11.01
C LYS A 175 -17.10 -12.16 -10.40
N THR A 176 -16.36 -13.04 -11.08
CA THR A 176 -15.04 -13.48 -10.63
C THR A 176 -14.06 -12.31 -10.54
N LYS A 177 -14.04 -11.40 -11.52
CA LYS A 177 -13.25 -10.16 -11.45
C LYS A 177 -13.62 -9.28 -10.27
N ALA A 178 -14.90 -9.16 -9.94
CA ALA A 178 -15.34 -8.39 -8.77
C ALA A 178 -14.93 -9.04 -7.44
N PHE A 179 -14.90 -10.38 -7.35
CA PHE A 179 -14.36 -11.06 -6.16
C PHE A 179 -12.84 -10.93 -6.09
N MET A 180 -12.14 -11.10 -7.20
CA MET A 180 -10.69 -10.93 -7.28
C MET A 180 -10.26 -9.54 -6.82
N ASP A 181 -10.96 -8.50 -7.27
CA ASP A 181 -10.73 -7.12 -6.83
C ASP A 181 -10.81 -6.99 -5.31
N LYS A 182 -11.88 -7.49 -4.69
CA LYS A 182 -12.08 -7.44 -3.23
C LYS A 182 -11.01 -8.22 -2.45
N TYR A 183 -10.73 -9.46 -2.85
CA TYR A 183 -9.75 -10.30 -2.16
C TYR A 183 -8.33 -9.77 -2.31
N THR A 184 -8.01 -9.22 -3.48
CA THR A 184 -6.67 -8.67 -3.75
C THR A 184 -6.44 -7.42 -2.90
N HIS A 185 -7.44 -6.53 -2.80
CA HIS A 185 -7.37 -5.37 -1.91
C HIS A 185 -7.38 -5.77 -0.43
N TYR A 186 -8.10 -6.83 -0.05
CA TYR A 186 -8.01 -7.38 1.31
C TYR A 186 -6.58 -7.82 1.65
N PHE A 187 -5.95 -8.62 0.78
CA PHE A 187 -4.57 -9.05 0.99
C PHE A 187 -3.55 -7.92 0.91
N LEU A 188 -3.85 -6.88 0.12
CA LEU A 188 -3.06 -5.65 0.11
C LEU A 188 -3.07 -5.00 1.50
N GLU A 189 -4.23 -4.90 2.17
CA GLU A 189 -4.31 -4.41 3.56
C GLU A 189 -3.62 -5.36 4.55
N VAL A 190 -3.73 -6.68 4.37
CA VAL A 190 -2.98 -7.66 5.20
C VAL A 190 -1.48 -7.42 5.09
N SER A 191 -0.97 -7.19 3.87
CA SER A 191 0.45 -6.91 3.64
C SER A 191 0.93 -5.64 4.34
N LEU A 192 0.03 -4.69 4.58
CA LEU A 192 0.33 -3.45 5.28
C LEU A 192 0.51 -3.65 6.78
N GLN A 193 -0.03 -4.72 7.37
CA GLN A 193 -0.08 -4.96 8.81
C GLN A 193 1.19 -5.58 9.38
N ASP A 194 1.95 -6.29 8.56
CA ASP A 194 3.20 -6.95 8.96
C ASP A 194 4.40 -6.35 8.22
N HIS A 195 5.38 -5.88 8.97
CA HIS A 195 6.60 -5.31 8.37
C HIS A 195 7.46 -6.36 7.67
N ALA A 196 7.20 -7.67 7.86
CA ALA A 196 7.88 -8.74 7.14
C ALA A 196 7.71 -8.62 5.62
N PHE A 197 6.61 -8.02 5.14
CA PHE A 197 6.40 -7.77 3.71
C PHE A 197 7.37 -6.75 3.11
N LEU A 198 8.03 -5.91 3.94
CA LEU A 198 9.06 -4.97 3.49
C LEU A 198 10.36 -5.67 3.06
N ASN A 199 10.52 -6.96 3.38
CA ASN A 199 11.65 -7.77 2.88
C ASN A 199 11.48 -8.17 1.41
N PHE A 200 10.29 -8.02 0.84
CA PHE A 200 9.99 -8.30 -0.56
C PHE A 200 9.88 -7.00 -1.36
N ARG A 201 10.06 -7.10 -2.67
CA ARG A 201 9.82 -5.94 -3.55
C ARG A 201 8.32 -5.60 -3.53
N PRO A 202 7.94 -4.31 -3.56
CA PRO A 202 6.55 -3.90 -3.65
C PRO A 202 5.77 -4.58 -4.77
N SER A 203 6.37 -4.72 -5.96
CA SER A 203 5.77 -5.44 -7.08
C SER A 203 5.58 -6.94 -6.82
N GLN A 204 6.45 -7.56 -6.03
CA GLN A 204 6.36 -8.98 -5.65
C GLN A 204 5.22 -9.18 -4.64
N VAL A 205 5.08 -8.29 -3.66
CA VAL A 205 3.97 -8.31 -2.70
C VAL A 205 2.63 -8.13 -3.43
N ALA A 206 2.54 -7.20 -4.38
CA ALA A 206 1.32 -7.01 -5.18
C ALA A 206 0.97 -8.25 -6.03
N ALA A 207 1.97 -8.90 -6.64
CA ALA A 207 1.78 -10.16 -7.35
C ALA A 207 1.33 -11.29 -6.42
N ALA A 208 1.90 -11.38 -5.21
CA ALA A 208 1.49 -12.34 -4.19
C ALA A 208 0.04 -12.10 -3.73
N CYS A 209 -0.42 -10.85 -3.60
CA CYS A 209 -1.82 -10.53 -3.29
C CYS A 209 -2.79 -11.11 -4.34
N VAL A 210 -2.44 -10.99 -5.62
CA VAL A 210 -3.22 -11.56 -6.72
C VAL A 210 -3.20 -13.08 -6.67
N ALA A 211 -2.04 -13.70 -6.44
CA ALA A 211 -1.91 -15.15 -6.35
C ALA A 211 -2.68 -15.73 -5.16
N ALA A 212 -2.51 -15.15 -3.96
CA ALA A 212 -3.23 -15.51 -2.74
C ALA A 212 -4.75 -15.39 -2.93
N SER A 213 -5.22 -14.33 -3.61
CA SER A 213 -6.63 -14.17 -3.97
C SER A 213 -7.14 -15.30 -4.88
N ARG A 214 -6.38 -15.68 -5.90
CA ARG A 214 -6.75 -16.81 -6.78
C ARG A 214 -6.81 -18.13 -6.00
N ILE A 215 -5.88 -18.36 -5.07
CA ILE A 215 -5.88 -19.55 -4.20
C ILE A 215 -7.12 -19.57 -3.31
N CYS A 216 -7.41 -18.49 -2.59
CA CYS A 216 -8.59 -18.41 -1.71
C CYS A 216 -9.91 -18.54 -2.46
N LEU A 217 -9.98 -18.02 -3.68
CA LEU A 217 -11.15 -18.13 -4.56
C LEU A 217 -11.20 -19.44 -5.35
N GLN A 218 -10.25 -20.35 -5.13
CA GLN A 218 -10.17 -21.66 -5.81
C GLN A 218 -10.13 -21.54 -7.34
N ILE A 219 -9.48 -20.48 -7.83
CA ILE A 219 -9.26 -20.22 -9.25
C ILE A 219 -7.95 -20.89 -9.67
N SER A 220 -8.03 -21.72 -10.71
CA SER A 220 -6.88 -22.43 -11.27
C SER A 220 -6.65 -22.06 -12.74
N PRO A 221 -5.38 -21.94 -13.17
CA PRO A 221 -4.16 -22.10 -12.35
C PRO A 221 -3.95 -20.91 -11.39
N SER A 222 -3.37 -21.12 -10.21
CA SER A 222 -3.18 -20.03 -9.22
C SER A 222 -2.25 -18.92 -9.72
N TRP A 223 -1.40 -19.22 -10.70
CA TRP A 223 -0.58 -18.25 -11.41
C TRP A 223 -0.56 -18.57 -12.91
N THR A 224 -1.05 -17.65 -13.73
CA THR A 224 -1.22 -17.86 -15.18
C THR A 224 0.03 -17.43 -15.94
N THR A 225 0.21 -17.94 -17.17
CA THR A 225 1.26 -17.47 -18.08
C THR A 225 1.14 -15.96 -18.35
N ALA A 226 -0.08 -15.42 -18.42
CA ALA A 226 -0.27 -13.99 -18.60
C ALA A 226 0.23 -13.16 -17.41
N LEU A 227 -0.02 -13.60 -16.18
CA LEU A 227 0.52 -12.95 -14.98
C LEU A 227 2.04 -13.08 -14.91
N HIS A 228 2.60 -14.23 -15.30
CA HIS A 228 4.04 -14.41 -15.42
C HIS A 228 4.65 -13.42 -16.42
N LEU A 229 4.11 -13.32 -17.63
CA LEU A 229 4.60 -12.41 -18.67
C LEU A 229 4.43 -10.93 -18.30
N LEU A 230 3.31 -10.57 -17.65
CA LEU A 230 3.04 -9.19 -17.24
C LEU A 230 3.96 -8.72 -16.11
N THR A 231 4.24 -9.58 -15.14
CA THR A 231 4.98 -9.21 -13.91
C THR A 231 6.46 -9.57 -13.97
N GLY A 232 6.83 -10.58 -14.76
CA GLY A 232 8.14 -11.21 -14.75
C GLY A 232 8.38 -12.16 -13.56
N TYR A 233 7.39 -12.42 -12.71
CA TYR A 233 7.52 -13.34 -11.58
C TYR A 233 7.04 -14.75 -11.94
N SER A 234 7.84 -15.77 -11.62
CA SER A 234 7.42 -17.18 -11.64
C SER A 234 6.74 -17.52 -10.31
N TRP A 235 6.15 -18.72 -10.22
CA TRP A 235 5.59 -19.21 -8.96
C TRP A 235 6.63 -19.24 -7.84
N ASP A 236 7.83 -19.76 -8.13
CA ASP A 236 8.91 -19.89 -7.15
C ASP A 236 9.36 -18.53 -6.57
N HIS A 237 9.31 -17.46 -7.37
CA HIS A 237 9.57 -16.12 -6.85
C HIS A 237 8.51 -15.66 -5.84
N LEU A 238 7.28 -16.15 -5.94
CA LEU A 238 6.15 -15.69 -5.14
C LEU A 238 5.86 -16.57 -3.92
N THR A 239 6.26 -17.85 -3.94
CA THR A 239 5.87 -18.85 -2.95
C THR A 239 6.04 -18.37 -1.51
N GLN A 240 7.22 -17.86 -1.15
CA GLN A 240 7.49 -17.39 0.22
C GLN A 240 6.58 -16.23 0.64
N CYS A 241 6.32 -15.28 -0.26
CA CYS A 241 5.46 -14.13 0.02
C CYS A 241 3.98 -14.53 0.09
N ILE A 242 3.56 -15.51 -0.72
CA ILE A 242 2.20 -16.06 -0.69
C ILE A 242 1.96 -16.82 0.62
N GLU A 243 2.91 -17.66 1.03
CA GLU A 243 2.82 -18.40 2.29
C GLU A 243 2.68 -17.45 3.47
N LEU A 244 3.53 -16.42 3.56
CA LEU A 244 3.45 -15.39 4.60
C LEU A 244 2.09 -14.68 4.64
N MET A 245 1.47 -14.51 3.48
CA MET A 245 0.18 -13.80 3.32
C MET A 245 -1.04 -14.66 3.68
N LEU A 246 -0.89 -15.98 3.67
CA LEU A 246 -1.95 -16.94 3.97
C LEU A 246 -1.87 -17.52 5.40
N LEU A 247 -0.87 -17.12 6.20
CA LEU A 247 -0.77 -17.41 7.63
C LEU A 247 -1.79 -16.62 8.45
#